data_AF-A0AB37KR57-F1
#
_entry.id   AF-A0AB37KR57-F1
#
_cell.length_a   1.000
_cell.length_b   1.000
_cell.length_c   1.000
_cell.angle_alpha   90.00
_cell.angle_beta   90.00
_cell.angle_gamma   90.00
#
_symmetry.space_group_name_H-M   'P 1'
#
loop_
_entity.id
_entity.type
_entity.pdbx_description
1 polymer ?
#
loop_
_entity_poly.entity_id
_entity_poly.type
_entity_poly.pdbx_seq_one_letter_code
_entity_poly.pdbx_strand_id
1 'polypeptide(L)'
;MPASIYAWLPEEREDEERKQLLEGLYRELDECTEVKITTRNRLKIFLPERGIWHIWDIDYAVRQEYEKSLHGTIAPNCYPTYMNEFDWIKRHSVLERLQTLAGEKAEKTDLDKKILYLCYYPDPAVINAVWKASKKNALVWDFKRKAPETLKQQIFATFQYILKEYVNTRSLTNYLEKLNKFYDFAIQEQIPDINKLEQEQIDQFSEQEKGKPNFGFVYRTINLCRQVTFIQASEILWDANIWYLERFQFADSRKNPARSIKTISFIEILHKENRHLCQRYMKYCLGITHLAVKNIAAEYTILKNFLIWLQQEKAISVKNADSNIMEKYFRLLDSKNIKEGTFNNMLQAITHFFDYLKVQDIIQKVPYHVEYYLKKEIYTHHNRSVNEDVYMEMIHKLPLFPEKPRLVFLHLWALGLRCNEVCTLKGNAYYMQGRDAWIQVYQYKMKNYKKVPIPLALYKLMKVYIRKNGILPEEYVFQNSTGGAYLYGTFRKQMMKYCEKYGIGDGTYQFKSHDYRHTLATMFYDNGTSIQSVRDYLGHDFEEMTQQYIDYMPKKISKANKEYLSKEENSLAAGIKRCKRGK
;
A
#
# COMPACT_ATOMS: atom_id res chain seq x y z
N MET A 1 -48.47 40.59 43.13
CA MET A 1 -48.50 41.87 42.38
C MET A 1 -47.22 42.63 42.71
N PRO A 2 -46.58 43.34 41.76
CA PRO A 2 -47.10 43.91 40.50
C PRO A 2 -46.60 43.12 39.26
N ALA A 3 -47.48 42.67 38.37
CA ALA A 3 -48.05 43.41 37.23
C ALA A 3 -47.01 43.76 36.14
N SER A 4 -46.67 42.75 35.31
CA SER A 4 -46.00 42.93 34.02
C SER A 4 -46.92 42.39 32.92
N ILE A 5 -47.79 43.28 32.46
CA ILE A 5 -48.40 43.40 31.13
C ILE A 5 -48.20 42.16 30.24
N TYR A 6 -49.20 41.28 30.23
CA TYR A 6 -49.52 40.48 29.04
C TYR A 6 -49.97 41.47 27.97
N ALA A 7 -49.04 41.91 27.13
CA ALA A 7 -49.37 42.57 25.88
C ALA A 7 -49.91 41.49 24.95
N TRP A 8 -51.24 41.45 24.80
CA TRP A 8 -51.89 40.84 23.66
C TRP A 8 -51.25 41.46 22.39
N LEU A 9 -50.40 40.69 21.72
CA LEU A 9 -50.02 40.95 20.33
C LEU A 9 -51.28 40.72 19.47
N PRO A 10 -51.63 41.63 18.53
CA PRO A 10 -52.83 41.46 17.73
C PRO A 10 -52.66 40.26 16.79
N GLU A 11 -53.64 39.35 16.75
CA GLU A 11 -53.72 38.23 15.78
C GLU A 11 -53.49 38.70 14.32
N GLU A 12 -53.80 39.95 14.00
CA GLU A 12 -53.59 40.56 12.67
C GLU A 12 -52.11 40.68 12.25
N ARG A 13 -51.16 40.82 13.19
CA ARG A 13 -49.72 40.90 12.87
C ARG A 13 -49.14 39.53 12.53
N GLU A 14 -49.58 38.48 13.24
CA GLU A 14 -49.18 37.10 12.94
C GLU A 14 -49.75 36.64 11.59
N ASP A 15 -50.96 37.10 11.22
CA ASP A 15 -51.58 36.78 9.92
C ASP A 15 -50.92 37.50 8.73
N GLU A 16 -50.44 38.74 8.89
CA GLU A 16 -49.69 39.45 7.84
C GLU A 16 -48.29 38.85 7.60
N GLU A 17 -47.55 38.54 8.67
CA GLU A 17 -46.25 37.87 8.56
C GLU A 17 -46.40 36.49 7.92
N ARG A 18 -47.43 35.73 8.32
CA ARG A 18 -47.73 34.43 7.73
C ARG A 18 -48.10 34.51 6.25
N LYS A 19 -48.85 35.53 5.82
CA LYS A 19 -49.13 35.79 4.40
C LYS A 19 -47.86 36.09 3.60
N GLN A 20 -46.97 36.93 4.13
CA GLN A 20 -45.69 37.24 3.47
C GLN A 20 -44.80 35.99 3.32
N LEU A 21 -44.74 35.14 4.34
CA LEU A 21 -44.02 33.86 4.30
C LEU A 21 -44.61 32.90 3.26
N LEU A 22 -45.94 32.80 3.17
CA LEU A 22 -46.62 31.99 2.15
C LEU A 22 -46.38 32.51 0.73
N GLU A 23 -46.46 33.81 0.51
CA GLU A 23 -46.16 34.43 -0.80
C GLU A 23 -44.70 34.20 -1.21
N GLY A 24 -43.76 34.25 -0.26
CA GLY A 24 -42.37 33.90 -0.46
C GLY A 24 -42.20 32.45 -0.91
N LEU A 25 -42.74 31.49 -0.15
CA LEU A 25 -42.69 30.07 -0.49
C LEU A 25 -43.30 29.76 -1.86
N TYR A 26 -44.44 30.37 -2.17
CA TYR A 26 -45.15 30.13 -3.43
C TYR A 26 -44.35 30.63 -4.62
N ARG A 27 -43.66 31.77 -4.47
CA ARG A 27 -42.75 32.31 -5.48
C ARG A 27 -41.57 31.37 -5.72
N GLU A 28 -40.90 30.93 -4.66
CA GLU A 28 -39.79 29.97 -4.76
C GLU A 28 -40.22 28.68 -5.48
N LEU A 29 -41.44 28.19 -5.19
CA LEU A 29 -41.98 26.98 -5.81
C LEU A 29 -42.35 27.20 -7.28
N ASP A 30 -42.83 28.39 -7.64
CA ASP A 30 -43.21 28.73 -9.01
C ASP A 30 -41.99 28.95 -9.91
N GLU A 31 -40.87 29.44 -9.35
CA GLU A 31 -39.57 29.59 -10.01
C GLU A 31 -38.96 28.23 -10.42
N CYS A 32 -39.33 27.14 -9.72
CA CYS A 32 -38.95 25.77 -10.09
C CYS A 32 -39.74 25.24 -11.31
N THR A 33 -39.52 25.82 -12.50
CA THR A 33 -40.30 25.52 -13.73
C THR A 33 -40.14 24.09 -14.24
N GLU A 34 -39.06 23.39 -13.88
CA GLU A 34 -38.80 22.01 -14.31
C GLU A 34 -39.70 20.98 -13.59
N VAL A 35 -40.42 21.37 -12.54
CA VAL A 35 -41.38 20.52 -11.83
C VAL A 35 -42.81 20.76 -12.33
N LYS A 36 -43.61 19.68 -12.41
CA LYS A 36 -45.00 19.77 -12.84
C LYS A 36 -45.83 20.64 -11.89
N ILE A 37 -46.74 21.41 -12.49
CA ILE A 37 -47.66 22.31 -11.76
C ILE A 37 -48.47 21.55 -10.71
N THR A 38 -48.90 20.32 -11.02
CA THR A 38 -49.65 19.44 -10.09
C THR A 38 -48.88 19.17 -8.79
N THR A 39 -47.57 18.98 -8.87
CA THR A 39 -46.72 18.69 -7.71
C THR A 39 -46.39 19.97 -6.93
N ARG A 40 -46.14 21.07 -7.64
CA ARG A 40 -45.95 22.40 -7.03
C ARG A 40 -47.17 22.82 -6.22
N ASN A 41 -48.37 22.72 -6.80
CA ASN A 41 -49.62 23.05 -6.10
C ASN A 41 -49.86 22.22 -4.85
N ARG A 42 -49.44 20.94 -4.87
CA ARG A 42 -49.55 20.06 -3.70
C ARG A 42 -48.57 20.45 -2.60
N LEU A 43 -47.35 20.85 -2.97
CA LEU A 43 -46.33 21.32 -2.03
C LEU A 43 -46.68 22.66 -1.40
N LYS A 44 -47.38 23.53 -2.12
CA LYS A 44 -47.97 24.77 -1.57
C LYS A 44 -48.93 24.50 -0.40
N ILE A 45 -49.54 23.31 -0.33
CA ILE A 45 -50.40 22.90 0.79
C ILE A 45 -49.57 22.18 1.85
N PHE A 46 -48.75 21.21 1.44
CA PHE A 46 -48.05 20.29 2.34
C PHE A 46 -46.96 20.96 3.22
N LEU A 47 -46.20 21.92 2.68
CA LEU A 47 -45.07 22.54 3.37
C LEU A 47 -45.54 23.51 4.48
N PRO A 48 -46.52 24.41 4.25
CA PRO A 48 -47.03 25.29 5.30
C PRO A 48 -47.70 24.55 6.46
N GLU A 49 -48.38 23.41 6.20
CA GLU A 49 -48.96 22.56 7.25
C GLU A 49 -47.90 22.04 8.26
N ARG A 50 -46.62 22.03 7.87
CA ARG A 50 -45.48 21.59 8.68
C ARG A 50 -44.62 22.74 9.19
N GLY A 51 -45.08 23.98 9.00
CA GLY A 51 -44.33 25.18 9.39
C GLY A 51 -43.07 25.41 8.56
N ILE A 52 -43.03 24.89 7.32
CA ILE A 52 -41.92 25.09 6.39
C ILE A 52 -42.28 26.23 5.45
N TRP A 53 -41.53 27.33 5.57
CA TRP A 53 -41.80 28.57 4.86
C TRP A 53 -40.85 28.85 3.70
N HIS A 54 -39.79 28.05 3.58
CA HIS A 54 -38.82 28.17 2.50
C HIS A 54 -38.38 26.80 1.98
N ILE A 55 -38.09 26.70 0.68
CA ILE A 55 -37.66 25.46 0.04
C ILE A 55 -36.34 24.95 0.62
N TRP A 56 -35.48 25.86 1.09
CA TRP A 56 -34.22 25.45 1.71
C TRP A 56 -34.42 24.78 3.09
N ASP A 57 -35.56 24.94 3.75
CA ASP A 57 -35.82 24.30 5.05
C ASP A 57 -36.24 22.83 4.89
N ILE A 58 -36.46 22.38 3.65
CA ILE A 58 -36.72 20.97 3.34
C ILE A 58 -35.48 20.14 3.71
N ASP A 59 -35.69 19.17 4.61
CA ASP A 59 -34.69 18.17 4.98
C ASP A 59 -35.17 16.75 4.63
N TYR A 60 -34.39 15.74 5.04
CA TYR A 60 -34.74 14.35 4.77
C TYR A 60 -35.96 13.86 5.59
N ALA A 61 -36.24 14.42 6.77
CA ALA A 61 -37.40 14.05 7.57
C ALA A 61 -38.69 14.52 6.88
N VAL A 62 -38.70 15.77 6.38
CA VAL A 62 -39.80 16.32 5.57
C VAL A 62 -40.06 15.46 4.33
N ARG A 63 -38.99 15.02 3.66
CA ARG A 63 -39.08 14.10 2.51
C ARG A 63 -39.79 12.79 2.89
N GLN A 64 -39.47 12.20 4.05
CA GLN A 64 -40.13 10.97 4.51
C GLN A 64 -41.61 11.18 4.85
N GLU A 65 -41.96 12.33 5.44
CA GLU A 65 -43.35 12.68 5.71
C GLU A 65 -44.13 12.92 4.42
N TYR A 66 -43.51 13.54 3.43
CA TYR A 66 -44.12 13.72 2.11
C TYR A 66 -44.41 12.37 1.49
N GLU A 67 -43.44 11.45 1.50
CA GLU A 67 -43.63 10.07 1.03
C GLU A 67 -44.81 9.37 1.72
N LYS A 68 -44.93 9.50 3.04
CA LYS A 68 -46.09 8.98 3.80
C LYS A 68 -47.40 9.64 3.39
N SER A 69 -47.43 10.94 3.15
CA SER A 69 -48.64 11.66 2.73
C SER A 69 -49.17 11.24 1.35
N LEU A 70 -48.29 10.71 0.49
CA LEU A 70 -48.68 10.16 -0.82
C LEU A 70 -49.42 8.82 -0.68
N HIS A 71 -49.23 8.10 0.43
CA HIS A 71 -49.89 6.82 0.66
C HIS A 71 -51.40 7.00 0.80
N GLY A 72 -52.16 6.36 -0.08
CA GLY A 72 -53.63 6.38 -0.07
C GLY A 72 -54.27 7.57 -0.81
N THR A 73 -53.49 8.58 -1.19
CA THR A 73 -53.99 9.76 -1.95
C THR A 73 -53.59 9.74 -3.43
N ILE A 74 -52.59 8.95 -3.83
CA ILE A 74 -52.19 8.77 -5.23
C ILE A 74 -52.06 7.26 -5.53
N ALA A 75 -52.25 6.88 -6.79
CA ALA A 75 -51.90 5.54 -7.24
C ALA A 75 -50.40 5.23 -7.02
N PRO A 76 -50.04 4.02 -6.52
CA PRO A 76 -48.67 3.68 -6.16
C PRO A 76 -47.63 3.80 -7.30
N ASN A 77 -48.07 3.61 -8.54
CA ASN A 77 -47.23 3.74 -9.74
C ASN A 77 -46.74 5.18 -9.98
N CYS A 78 -47.41 6.19 -9.42
CA CYS A 78 -47.02 7.59 -9.57
C CYS A 78 -46.06 8.09 -8.47
N TYR A 79 -45.92 7.37 -7.35
CA TYR A 79 -45.07 7.80 -6.22
C TYR A 79 -43.63 8.16 -6.64
N PRO A 80 -42.94 7.37 -7.49
CA PRO A 80 -41.57 7.69 -7.88
C PRO A 80 -41.45 9.05 -8.58
N THR A 81 -42.45 9.42 -9.38
CA THR A 81 -42.49 10.70 -10.10
C THR A 81 -42.63 11.86 -9.14
N TYR A 82 -43.58 11.80 -8.20
CA TYR A 82 -43.78 12.85 -7.20
C TYR A 82 -42.58 12.99 -6.24
N MET A 83 -41.94 11.88 -5.86
CA MET A 83 -40.74 11.90 -5.02
C MET A 83 -39.53 12.47 -5.77
N ASN A 84 -39.34 12.12 -7.04
CA ASN A 84 -38.25 12.69 -7.84
C ASN A 84 -38.45 14.20 -8.06
N GLU A 85 -39.70 14.64 -8.29
CA GLU A 85 -40.07 16.05 -8.43
C GLU A 85 -39.85 16.82 -7.11
N PHE A 86 -40.17 16.22 -5.96
CA PHE A 86 -39.84 16.76 -4.64
C PHE A 86 -38.32 16.92 -4.45
N ASP A 87 -37.56 15.88 -4.79
CA ASP A 87 -36.10 15.87 -4.68
C ASP A 87 -35.47 16.93 -5.61
N TRP A 88 -36.11 17.23 -6.74
CA TRP A 88 -35.68 18.23 -7.71
C TRP A 88 -35.81 19.66 -7.18
N ILE A 89 -36.91 19.96 -6.48
CA ILE A 89 -37.16 21.27 -5.85
C ILE A 89 -36.08 21.61 -4.82
N LYS A 90 -35.77 20.68 -3.91
CA LYS A 90 -34.71 20.91 -2.92
C LYS A 90 -33.33 21.02 -3.58
N ARG A 91 -33.06 20.21 -4.60
CA ARG A 91 -31.81 20.32 -5.37
C ARG A 91 -31.64 21.69 -6.01
N HIS A 92 -32.70 22.26 -6.60
CA HIS A 92 -32.66 23.59 -7.19
C HIS A 92 -32.22 24.64 -6.17
N SER A 93 -32.87 24.65 -5.00
CA SER A 93 -32.52 25.54 -3.89
C SER A 93 -31.07 25.37 -3.40
N VAL A 94 -30.56 24.14 -3.29
CA VAL A 94 -29.16 23.89 -2.91
C VAL A 94 -28.20 24.46 -3.97
N LEU A 95 -28.48 24.24 -5.26
CA LEU A 95 -27.63 24.73 -6.35
C LEU A 95 -27.60 26.26 -6.43
N GLU A 96 -28.73 26.93 -6.19
CA GLU A 96 -28.78 28.40 -6.13
C GLU A 96 -27.97 28.96 -4.97
N ARG A 97 -28.11 28.38 -3.77
CA ARG A 97 -27.36 28.83 -2.58
C ARG A 97 -25.86 28.65 -2.73
N LEU A 98 -25.42 27.59 -3.41
CA LEU A 98 -24.01 27.34 -3.75
C LEU A 98 -23.41 28.41 -4.67
N GLN A 99 -24.21 29.24 -5.37
CA GLN A 99 -23.69 30.36 -6.16
C GLN A 99 -23.13 31.50 -5.28
N THR A 100 -23.50 31.53 -4.00
CA THR A 100 -23.05 32.55 -3.05
C THR A 100 -22.06 31.97 -2.04
N LEU A 101 -21.00 32.72 -1.72
CA LEU A 101 -19.99 32.32 -0.72
C LEU A 101 -20.59 32.11 0.69
N ALA A 102 -21.61 32.90 1.04
CA ALA A 102 -22.33 32.76 2.31
C ALA A 102 -23.18 31.49 2.33
N GLY A 103 -23.90 31.19 1.25
CA GLY A 103 -24.67 29.97 1.10
C GLY A 103 -23.80 28.72 1.07
N GLU A 104 -22.66 28.75 0.36
CA GLU A 104 -21.70 27.63 0.33
C GLU A 104 -21.18 27.29 1.73
N LYS A 105 -20.81 28.31 2.53
CA LYS A 105 -20.39 28.09 3.92
C LYS A 105 -21.52 27.54 4.78
N ALA A 106 -22.74 28.07 4.65
CA ALA A 106 -23.88 27.63 5.42
C ALA A 106 -24.24 26.16 5.13
N GLU A 107 -24.24 25.74 3.87
CA GLU A 107 -24.56 24.35 3.49
C GLU A 107 -23.48 23.35 3.92
N LYS A 108 -22.21 23.77 3.95
CA LYS A 108 -21.08 22.90 4.37
C LYS A 108 -20.91 22.80 5.89
N THR A 109 -21.60 23.62 6.67
CA THR A 109 -21.47 23.67 8.13
C THR A 109 -22.32 22.56 8.79
N ASP A 110 -21.74 21.89 9.78
CA ASP A 110 -22.37 20.85 10.62
C ASP A 110 -22.96 19.67 9.81
N LEU A 111 -22.33 19.30 8.68
CA LEU A 111 -22.76 18.15 7.87
C LEU A 111 -22.71 16.83 8.65
N ASP A 112 -21.80 16.72 9.60
CA ASP A 112 -21.63 15.60 10.54
C ASP A 112 -22.71 15.54 11.63
N LYS A 113 -23.59 16.54 11.73
CA LYS A 113 -24.70 16.59 12.71
C LYS A 113 -26.09 16.50 12.07
N LYS A 114 -26.16 16.27 10.76
CA LYS A 114 -27.40 16.23 9.97
C LYS A 114 -27.66 14.83 9.42
N ILE A 115 -28.91 14.56 9.05
CA ILE A 115 -29.23 13.43 8.18
C ILE A 115 -28.94 13.90 6.75
N LEU A 116 -27.88 13.38 6.15
CA LEU A 116 -27.46 13.75 4.81
C LEU A 116 -28.15 12.85 3.79
N TYR A 117 -28.87 13.47 2.87
CA TYR A 117 -29.29 12.82 1.64
C TYR A 117 -28.38 13.30 0.50
N LEU A 118 -27.67 12.38 -0.15
CA LEU A 118 -26.64 12.73 -1.13
C LEU A 118 -27.17 13.50 -2.35
N CYS A 119 -28.46 13.37 -2.69
CA CYS A 119 -29.07 14.19 -3.74
C CYS A 119 -29.20 15.67 -3.35
N TYR A 120 -29.09 15.99 -2.06
CA TYR A 120 -29.08 17.35 -1.51
C TYR A 120 -27.68 17.77 -1.05
N TYR A 121 -26.64 16.99 -1.37
CA TYR A 121 -25.29 17.27 -0.90
C TYR A 121 -24.72 18.55 -1.53
N PRO A 122 -24.01 19.41 -0.79
CA PRO A 122 -23.52 20.71 -1.29
C PRO A 122 -22.28 20.58 -2.20
N ASP A 123 -22.37 19.71 -3.21
CA ASP A 123 -21.41 19.54 -4.29
C ASP A 123 -22.15 19.09 -5.57
N PRO A 124 -22.18 19.92 -6.62
CA PRO A 124 -22.86 19.58 -7.88
C PRO A 124 -22.33 18.30 -8.54
N ALA A 125 -21.03 18.00 -8.40
CA ALA A 125 -20.43 16.79 -8.97
C ALA A 125 -20.97 15.54 -8.27
N VAL A 126 -21.10 15.59 -6.94
CA VAL A 126 -21.68 14.50 -6.14
C VAL A 126 -23.14 14.29 -6.51
N ILE A 127 -23.95 15.37 -6.55
CA ILE A 127 -25.38 15.30 -6.93
C ILE A 127 -25.51 14.63 -8.29
N ASN A 128 -24.78 15.09 -9.30
CA ASN A 128 -24.85 14.53 -10.66
C ASN A 128 -24.44 13.06 -10.72
N ALA A 129 -23.44 12.66 -9.92
CA ALA A 129 -22.99 11.27 -9.85
C ALA A 129 -24.03 10.33 -9.23
N VAL A 130 -24.73 10.78 -8.19
CA VAL A 130 -25.71 9.94 -7.47
C VAL A 130 -27.13 10.03 -8.00
N TRP A 131 -27.47 11.06 -8.78
CA TRP A 131 -28.84 11.29 -9.26
C TRP A 131 -29.41 10.11 -10.07
N LYS A 132 -28.55 9.47 -10.86
CA LYS A 132 -28.92 8.28 -11.67
C LYS A 132 -28.69 6.96 -10.93
N ALA A 133 -28.27 6.99 -9.66
CA ALA A 133 -28.00 5.78 -8.91
C ALA A 133 -29.31 5.03 -8.63
N SER A 134 -29.35 3.74 -8.97
CA SER A 134 -30.50 2.88 -8.71
C SER A 134 -30.72 2.57 -7.22
N LYS A 135 -29.70 2.78 -6.38
CA LYS A 135 -29.69 2.39 -4.96
C LYS A 135 -29.97 3.56 -4.03
N LYS A 136 -31.24 3.84 -3.76
CA LYS A 136 -31.66 4.96 -2.89
C LYS A 136 -31.15 4.83 -1.43
N ASN A 137 -31.05 3.61 -0.90
CA ASN A 137 -30.62 3.38 0.50
C ASN A 137 -29.15 3.73 0.77
N ALA A 138 -28.28 3.71 -0.27
CA ALA A 138 -26.87 4.07 -0.12
C ALA A 138 -26.64 5.60 -0.05
N LEU A 139 -27.70 6.38 -0.32
CA LEU A 139 -27.64 7.82 -0.46
C LEU A 139 -28.02 8.57 0.82
N VAL A 140 -28.50 7.86 1.84
CA VAL A 140 -28.98 8.45 3.09
C VAL A 140 -28.01 8.09 4.21
N TRP A 141 -27.53 9.11 4.91
CA TRP A 141 -26.54 9.00 5.96
C TRP A 141 -27.04 9.71 7.20
N ASP A 142 -27.19 8.97 8.28
CA ASP A 142 -27.67 9.53 9.54
C ASP A 142 -26.52 9.59 10.55
N PHE A 143 -25.88 10.75 10.63
CA PHE A 143 -24.82 11.03 11.59
C PHE A 143 -25.35 11.48 12.97
N LYS A 144 -26.67 11.69 13.11
CA LYS A 144 -27.30 12.03 14.40
C LYS A 144 -27.34 10.84 15.36
N ARG A 145 -27.24 9.60 14.85
CA ARG A 145 -27.25 8.37 15.64
C ARG A 145 -26.30 8.43 16.83
N LYS A 146 -26.69 7.85 17.96
CA LYS A 146 -25.85 7.77 19.14
C LYS A 146 -24.69 6.80 18.88
N ALA A 147 -23.48 7.35 18.74
CA ALA A 147 -22.26 6.60 18.46
C ALA A 147 -21.06 7.34 19.08
N PRO A 148 -19.95 6.65 19.37
CA PRO A 148 -18.72 7.29 19.82
C PRO A 148 -18.27 8.39 18.86
N GLU A 149 -17.86 9.54 19.40
CA GLU A 149 -17.50 10.72 18.60
C GLU A 149 -16.34 10.43 17.63
N THR A 150 -15.33 9.70 18.10
CA THR A 150 -14.21 9.24 17.27
C THR A 150 -14.69 8.41 16.07
N LEU A 151 -15.63 7.49 16.27
CA LEU A 151 -16.20 6.68 15.18
C LEU A 151 -16.92 7.57 14.16
N LYS A 152 -17.74 8.52 14.61
CA LYS A 152 -18.46 9.45 13.72
C LYS A 152 -17.50 10.24 12.84
N GLN A 153 -16.48 10.84 13.45
CA GLN A 153 -15.46 11.62 12.75
C GLN A 153 -14.71 10.76 11.74
N GLN A 154 -14.36 9.53 12.10
CA GLN A 154 -13.67 8.60 11.22
C GLN A 154 -14.51 8.16 10.01
N ILE A 155 -15.79 7.83 10.23
CA ILE A 155 -16.73 7.50 9.16
C ILE A 155 -16.96 8.72 8.26
N PHE A 156 -17.15 9.90 8.83
CA PHE A 156 -17.38 11.13 8.08
C PHE A 156 -16.17 11.53 7.22
N ALA A 157 -14.95 11.44 7.76
CA ALA A 157 -13.71 11.68 7.01
C ALA A 157 -13.57 10.70 5.83
N THR A 158 -13.87 9.43 6.06
CA THR A 158 -13.85 8.40 5.01
C THR A 158 -14.92 8.64 3.95
N PHE A 159 -16.12 9.03 4.38
CA PHE A 159 -17.22 9.41 3.49
C PHE A 159 -16.82 10.57 2.58
N GLN A 160 -16.25 11.66 3.13
CA GLN A 160 -15.75 12.79 2.34
C GLN A 160 -14.65 12.38 1.37
N TYR A 161 -13.71 11.53 1.79
CA TYR A 161 -12.67 11.00 0.92
C TYR A 161 -13.28 10.20 -0.24
N ILE A 162 -14.27 9.35 0.03
CA ILE A 162 -14.93 8.55 -1.01
C ILE A 162 -15.64 9.44 -2.03
N LEU A 163 -16.35 10.47 -1.56
CA LEU A 163 -17.01 11.42 -2.44
C LEU A 163 -15.98 12.11 -3.34
N LYS A 164 -14.87 12.61 -2.80
CA LYS A 164 -13.85 13.30 -3.59
C LYS A 164 -13.18 12.40 -4.63
N GLU A 165 -12.70 11.23 -4.23
CA GLU A 165 -11.86 10.38 -5.08
C GLU A 165 -12.67 9.52 -6.06
N TYR A 166 -13.90 9.13 -5.68
CA TYR A 166 -14.69 8.19 -6.47
C TYR A 166 -15.91 8.81 -7.14
N VAL A 167 -16.16 10.13 -7.05
CA VAL A 167 -17.34 10.80 -7.65
C VAL A 167 -17.61 10.36 -9.09
N ASN A 168 -16.57 10.26 -9.91
CA ASN A 168 -16.68 9.92 -11.34
C ASN A 168 -16.64 8.41 -11.63
N THR A 169 -16.68 7.57 -10.59
CA THR A 169 -16.46 6.14 -10.71
C THR A 169 -17.77 5.37 -10.47
N ARG A 170 -18.03 4.34 -11.28
CA ARG A 170 -19.17 3.41 -11.07
C ARG A 170 -19.14 2.69 -9.72
N SER A 171 -18.01 2.73 -9.00
CA SER A 171 -17.82 2.11 -7.69
C SER A 171 -18.24 2.99 -6.52
N LEU A 172 -18.56 4.27 -6.74
CA LEU A 172 -18.93 5.22 -5.68
C LEU A 172 -20.03 4.67 -4.78
N THR A 173 -21.16 4.29 -5.39
CA THR A 173 -22.34 3.78 -4.67
C THR A 173 -22.05 2.47 -3.94
N ASN A 174 -21.14 1.65 -4.44
CA ASN A 174 -20.73 0.40 -3.78
C ASN A 174 -19.90 0.68 -2.53
N TYR A 175 -18.97 1.65 -2.57
CA TYR A 175 -18.20 2.08 -1.39
C TYR A 175 -19.09 2.73 -0.35
N LEU A 176 -19.99 3.63 -0.76
CA LEU A 176 -20.92 4.29 0.15
C LEU A 176 -21.88 3.29 0.81
N GLU A 177 -22.46 2.36 0.05
CA GLU A 177 -23.34 1.32 0.60
C GLU A 177 -22.61 0.48 1.66
N LYS A 178 -21.37 0.04 1.36
CA LYS A 178 -20.59 -0.77 2.31
C LYS A 178 -20.12 0.03 3.52
N LEU A 179 -19.76 1.30 3.35
CA LEU A 179 -19.36 2.14 4.48
C LEU A 179 -20.54 2.42 5.41
N ASN A 180 -21.75 2.63 4.86
CA ASN A 180 -22.96 2.84 5.66
C ASN A 180 -23.31 1.58 6.47
N LYS A 181 -23.30 0.41 5.84
CA LYS A 181 -23.48 -0.89 6.54
C LYS A 181 -22.39 -1.15 7.59
N PHE A 182 -21.15 -0.77 7.30
CA PHE A 182 -20.06 -0.87 8.26
C PHE A 182 -20.28 0.06 9.46
N TYR A 183 -20.82 1.26 9.24
CA TYR A 183 -21.20 2.17 10.32
C TYR A 183 -22.33 1.58 11.18
N ASP A 184 -23.37 0.98 10.58
CA ASP A 184 -24.42 0.26 11.29
C ASP A 184 -23.84 -0.83 12.20
N PHE A 185 -22.97 -1.67 11.63
CA PHE A 185 -22.27 -2.73 12.37
C PHE A 185 -21.42 -2.18 13.52
N ALA A 186 -20.64 -1.12 13.26
CA ALA A 186 -19.78 -0.52 14.28
C ALA A 186 -20.57 0.07 15.46
N ILE A 187 -21.78 0.59 15.23
CA ILE A 187 -22.68 1.03 16.30
C ILE A 187 -23.20 -0.17 17.09
N GLN A 188 -23.64 -1.24 16.40
CA GLN A 188 -24.19 -2.45 17.02
C GLN A 188 -23.17 -3.15 17.93
N GLU A 189 -21.94 -3.31 17.44
CA GLU A 189 -20.82 -3.94 18.17
C GLU A 189 -20.07 -2.96 19.09
N GLN A 190 -20.58 -1.74 19.27
CA GLN A 190 -20.03 -0.70 20.14
C GLN A 190 -18.54 -0.40 19.89
N ILE A 191 -18.13 -0.36 18.61
CA ILE A 191 -16.74 -0.14 18.21
C ILE A 191 -16.40 1.35 18.33
N PRO A 192 -15.50 1.76 19.23
CA PRO A 192 -15.23 3.18 19.46
C PRO A 192 -14.27 3.78 18.44
N ASP A 193 -13.39 2.96 17.83
CA ASP A 193 -12.29 3.41 16.98
C ASP A 193 -11.96 2.36 15.90
N ILE A 194 -12.09 2.75 14.64
CA ILE A 194 -11.86 1.91 13.46
C ILE A 194 -10.40 1.47 13.35
N ASN A 195 -9.46 2.28 13.85
CA ASN A 195 -8.03 1.96 13.82
C ASN A 195 -7.64 0.87 14.84
N LYS A 196 -8.54 0.57 15.80
CA LYS A 196 -8.37 -0.47 16.83
C LYS A 196 -9.20 -1.73 16.59
N LEU A 197 -9.85 -1.83 15.42
CA LEU A 197 -10.60 -3.01 15.00
C LEU A 197 -9.74 -4.28 15.09
N GLU A 198 -10.27 -5.30 15.76
CA GLU A 198 -9.69 -6.64 15.88
C GLU A 198 -10.08 -7.53 14.68
N GLN A 199 -9.34 -8.63 14.47
CA GLN A 199 -9.63 -9.55 13.36
C GLN A 199 -11.03 -10.17 13.47
N GLU A 200 -11.42 -10.56 14.68
CA GLU A 200 -12.73 -11.16 14.96
C GLU A 200 -13.89 -10.26 14.53
N GLN A 201 -13.79 -8.96 14.78
CA GLN A 201 -14.82 -7.97 14.39
C GLN A 201 -14.90 -7.81 12.86
N ILE A 202 -13.77 -7.91 12.16
CA ILE A 202 -13.72 -7.89 10.69
C ILE A 202 -14.40 -9.15 10.13
N ASP A 203 -14.10 -10.30 10.73
CA ASP A 203 -14.63 -11.59 10.30
C ASP A 203 -16.14 -11.67 10.54
N GLN A 204 -16.63 -11.14 11.67
CA GLN A 204 -18.06 -11.00 11.97
C GLN A 204 -18.78 -10.16 10.92
N PHE A 205 -18.26 -8.97 10.60
CA PHE A 205 -18.86 -8.12 9.56
C PHE A 205 -18.80 -8.78 8.17
N SER A 206 -17.70 -9.48 7.87
CA SER A 206 -17.56 -10.24 6.63
C SER A 206 -18.62 -11.35 6.54
N GLU A 207 -18.83 -12.12 7.60
CA GLU A 207 -19.84 -13.20 7.59
C GLU A 207 -21.26 -12.64 7.48
N GLN A 208 -21.57 -11.51 8.13
CA GLN A 208 -22.86 -10.82 7.98
C GLN A 208 -23.14 -10.38 6.54
N GLU A 209 -22.12 -10.01 5.77
CA GLU A 209 -22.25 -9.55 4.38
C GLU A 209 -22.04 -10.66 3.34
N LYS A 210 -21.74 -11.88 3.77
CA LYS A 210 -21.51 -13.02 2.88
C LYS A 210 -22.77 -13.36 2.09
N GLY A 211 -22.59 -13.65 0.80
CA GLY A 211 -23.70 -13.90 -0.11
C GLY A 211 -24.49 -12.65 -0.53
N LYS A 212 -24.24 -11.48 0.06
CA LYS A 212 -24.90 -10.23 -0.34
C LYS A 212 -24.18 -9.56 -1.52
N PRO A 213 -24.88 -8.72 -2.30
CA PRO A 213 -24.25 -7.93 -3.38
C PRO A 213 -23.05 -7.13 -2.88
N ASN A 214 -22.05 -6.95 -3.74
CA ASN A 214 -20.83 -6.18 -3.45
C ASN A 214 -19.99 -6.71 -2.27
N PHE A 215 -20.10 -7.98 -1.88
CA PHE A 215 -19.27 -8.58 -0.83
C PHE A 215 -17.76 -8.30 -1.00
N GLY A 216 -17.25 -8.30 -2.25
CA GLY A 216 -15.85 -7.98 -2.54
C GLY A 216 -15.39 -6.56 -2.14
N PHE A 217 -16.31 -5.66 -1.77
CA PHE A 217 -16.01 -4.32 -1.26
C PHE A 217 -15.87 -4.26 0.27
N VAL A 218 -16.23 -5.32 1.01
CA VAL A 218 -16.15 -5.33 2.50
C VAL A 218 -14.74 -4.99 2.98
N TYR A 219 -13.76 -5.85 2.64
CA TYR A 219 -12.37 -5.63 3.03
C TYR A 219 -11.77 -4.36 2.42
N ARG A 220 -12.17 -3.98 1.20
CA ARG A 220 -11.69 -2.76 0.54
C ARG A 220 -12.14 -1.51 1.29
N THR A 221 -13.39 -1.48 1.74
CA THR A 221 -13.97 -0.35 2.46
C THR A 221 -13.36 -0.22 3.85
N ILE A 222 -13.20 -1.33 4.58
CA ILE A 222 -12.54 -1.32 5.90
C ILE A 222 -11.09 -0.83 5.78
N ASN A 223 -10.33 -1.37 4.81
CA ASN A 223 -8.94 -0.98 4.60
C ASN A 223 -8.82 0.48 4.17
N LEU A 224 -9.75 0.98 3.35
CA LEU A 224 -9.80 2.38 2.96
C LEU A 224 -10.10 3.26 4.18
N CYS A 225 -11.07 2.90 5.00
CA CYS A 225 -11.46 3.63 6.20
C CYS A 225 -10.28 3.77 7.18
N ARG A 226 -9.62 2.65 7.50
CA ARG A 226 -8.39 2.66 8.31
C ARG A 226 -7.28 3.52 7.69
N GLN A 227 -7.07 3.42 6.38
CA GLN A 227 -6.03 4.20 5.71
C GLN A 227 -6.30 5.70 5.78
N VAL A 228 -7.51 6.13 5.41
CA VAL A 228 -7.90 7.54 5.37
C VAL A 228 -7.82 8.14 6.77
N THR A 229 -8.39 7.46 7.76
CA THR A 229 -8.41 7.93 9.15
C THR A 229 -7.01 8.01 9.75
N PHE A 230 -6.13 7.04 9.47
CA PHE A 230 -4.73 7.08 9.90
C PHE A 230 -3.93 8.20 9.21
N ILE A 231 -4.14 8.43 7.91
CA ILE A 231 -3.40 9.45 7.15
C ILE A 231 -3.87 10.86 7.50
N GLN A 232 -5.16 11.07 7.76
CA GLN A 232 -5.74 12.38 8.02
C GLN A 232 -5.73 12.80 9.50
N ALA A 233 -5.42 11.88 10.42
CA ALA A 233 -5.30 12.20 11.84
C ALA A 233 -4.31 13.36 12.08
N SER A 234 -4.64 14.23 13.05
CA SER A 234 -3.78 15.35 13.45
C SER A 234 -2.44 14.84 13.98
N GLU A 235 -2.48 13.83 14.85
CA GLU A 235 -1.34 13.14 15.40
C GLU A 235 -1.17 11.74 14.82
N ILE A 236 0.04 11.18 14.95
CA ILE A 236 0.30 9.81 14.50
C ILE A 236 -0.30 8.83 15.51
N LEU A 237 -1.24 8.01 15.05
CA LEU A 237 -1.93 6.98 15.83
C LEU A 237 -1.03 5.76 16.09
N TRP A 238 -0.05 5.89 16.99
CA TRP A 238 0.90 4.80 17.30
C TRP A 238 0.24 3.57 17.95
N ASP A 239 -0.93 3.72 18.54
CA ASP A 239 -1.71 2.63 19.13
C ASP A 239 -2.62 1.91 18.13
N ALA A 240 -2.70 2.38 16.88
CA ALA A 240 -3.46 1.72 15.81
C ALA A 240 -2.94 0.31 15.50
N ASN A 241 -3.86 -0.60 15.19
CA ASN A 241 -3.53 -1.98 14.84
C ASN A 241 -2.84 -2.10 13.47
N ILE A 242 -2.97 -1.12 12.58
CA ILE A 242 -2.25 -1.05 11.30
C ILE A 242 -1.65 0.33 11.15
N TRP A 243 -0.36 0.39 10.81
CA TRP A 243 0.30 1.63 10.43
C TRP A 243 0.48 1.72 8.93
N TYR A 244 0.13 2.88 8.36
CA TYR A 244 0.29 3.18 6.94
C TYR A 244 1.56 4.00 6.75
N LEU A 245 2.55 3.42 6.07
CA LEU A 245 3.88 4.01 6.00
C LEU A 245 3.96 5.28 5.16
N GLU A 246 2.95 5.54 4.35
CA GLU A 246 2.77 6.77 3.57
C GLU A 246 2.70 8.03 4.46
N ARG A 247 2.20 7.90 5.69
CA ARG A 247 2.13 9.01 6.66
C ARG A 247 3.51 9.48 7.13
N PHE A 248 4.55 8.65 7.00
CA PHE A 248 5.89 8.97 7.54
C PHE A 248 6.85 9.49 6.47
N GLN A 249 7.60 10.52 6.86
CA GLN A 249 8.69 11.07 6.05
C GLN A 249 10.03 10.45 6.46
N PHE A 250 10.40 9.32 5.85
CA PHE A 250 11.77 8.80 5.98
C PHE A 250 12.70 9.42 4.94
N ALA A 251 13.97 9.60 5.32
CA ALA A 251 15.06 9.95 4.41
C ALA A 251 15.15 8.95 3.23
N ASP A 252 15.52 9.44 2.05
CA ASP A 252 15.57 8.63 0.82
C ASP A 252 16.53 7.46 0.93
N SER A 253 17.61 7.59 1.71
CA SER A 253 18.56 6.51 1.99
C SER A 253 17.97 5.33 2.77
N ARG A 254 16.83 5.52 3.45
CA ARG A 254 16.12 4.47 4.21
C ARG A 254 15.01 3.79 3.40
N LYS A 255 14.60 4.39 2.27
CA LYS A 255 13.53 3.91 1.40
C LYS A 255 14.11 3.23 0.16
N ASN A 256 13.45 2.19 -0.33
CA ASN A 256 13.74 1.62 -1.65
C ASN A 256 12.48 1.73 -2.51
N PRO A 257 12.42 2.66 -3.48
CA PRO A 257 11.23 2.88 -4.31
C PRO A 257 10.79 1.65 -5.10
N ALA A 258 11.72 0.77 -5.51
CA ALA A 258 11.39 -0.47 -6.21
C ALA A 258 10.82 -1.58 -5.30
N ARG A 259 10.91 -1.41 -3.97
CA ARG A 259 10.43 -2.35 -2.93
C ARG A 259 9.87 -1.60 -1.71
N SER A 260 8.95 -0.68 -1.95
CA SER A 260 8.29 0.08 -0.88
C SER A 260 7.38 -0.81 -0.04
N ILE A 261 7.51 -0.74 1.28
CA ILE A 261 6.54 -1.32 2.21
C ILE A 261 5.45 -0.29 2.44
N LYS A 262 4.19 -0.72 2.34
CA LYS A 262 3.03 0.17 2.47
C LYS A 262 2.48 0.19 3.88
N THR A 263 2.47 -0.97 4.55
CA THR A 263 1.81 -1.13 5.86
C THR A 263 2.60 -2.02 6.80
N ILE A 264 2.38 -1.83 8.09
CA ILE A 264 2.80 -2.72 9.18
C ILE A 264 1.53 -3.07 9.95
N SER A 265 1.11 -4.34 9.91
CA SER A 265 -0.11 -4.84 10.58
C SER A 265 0.27 -5.57 11.85
N PHE A 266 -0.31 -5.18 12.98
CA PHE A 266 -0.18 -5.76 14.31
C PHE A 266 -1.42 -6.55 14.75
N ILE A 267 -2.47 -6.60 13.91
CA ILE A 267 -3.75 -7.28 14.19
C ILE A 267 -3.53 -8.73 14.61
N GLU A 268 -2.55 -9.40 14.00
CA GLU A 268 -2.27 -10.81 14.21
C GLU A 268 -1.75 -11.13 15.62
N ILE A 269 -1.23 -10.13 16.35
CA ILE A 269 -0.76 -10.29 17.73
C ILE A 269 -1.95 -10.06 18.65
N LEU A 270 -2.61 -11.13 19.11
CA LEU A 270 -3.87 -11.04 19.88
C LEU A 270 -3.65 -10.58 21.33
N HIS A 271 -2.50 -10.91 21.90
CA HIS A 271 -2.17 -10.50 23.27
C HIS A 271 -1.88 -9.00 23.32
N LYS A 272 -2.80 -8.21 23.89
CA LYS A 272 -2.78 -6.73 23.88
C LYS A 272 -1.48 -6.12 24.41
N GLU A 273 -0.93 -6.65 25.50
CA GLU A 273 0.33 -6.13 26.05
C GLU A 273 1.51 -6.38 25.09
N ASN A 274 1.66 -7.60 24.57
CA ASN A 274 2.70 -7.94 23.60
C ASN A 274 2.57 -7.11 22.32
N ARG A 275 1.34 -6.86 21.86
CA ARG A 275 1.06 -5.96 20.73
C ARG A 275 1.56 -4.55 21.03
N HIS A 276 1.22 -4.00 22.19
CA HIS A 276 1.65 -2.67 22.60
C HIS A 276 3.17 -2.55 22.73
N LEU A 277 3.84 -3.54 23.32
CA LEU A 277 5.30 -3.59 23.41
C LEU A 277 5.96 -3.67 22.02
N CYS A 278 5.40 -4.49 21.14
CA CYS A 278 5.85 -4.59 19.75
C CYS A 278 5.67 -3.26 19.02
N GLN A 279 4.52 -2.59 19.15
CA GLN A 279 4.29 -1.24 18.62
C GLN A 279 5.34 -0.25 19.17
N ARG A 280 5.61 -0.25 20.47
CA ARG A 280 6.66 0.62 21.05
C ARG A 280 8.04 0.37 20.43
N TYR A 281 8.42 -0.90 20.28
CA TYR A 281 9.68 -1.28 19.63
C TYR A 281 9.73 -0.84 18.16
N MET A 282 8.66 -1.06 17.42
CA MET A 282 8.57 -0.66 16.02
C MET A 282 8.61 0.86 15.84
N LYS A 283 8.02 1.62 16.77
CA LYS A 283 8.13 3.08 16.82
C LYS A 283 9.59 3.51 17.04
N TYR A 284 10.29 2.88 17.97
CA TYR A 284 11.72 3.12 18.20
C TYR A 284 12.55 2.83 16.94
N CYS A 285 12.34 1.68 16.30
CA CYS A 285 13.03 1.29 15.08
C CYS A 285 12.80 2.29 13.93
N LEU A 286 11.55 2.72 13.72
CA LEU A 286 11.21 3.68 12.68
C LEU A 286 11.73 5.09 12.97
N GLY A 287 11.59 5.56 14.20
CA GLY A 287 11.89 6.94 14.59
C GLY A 287 13.36 7.24 14.89
N ILE A 288 14.05 6.35 15.60
CA ILE A 288 15.39 6.62 16.15
C ILE A 288 16.49 5.98 15.31
N THR A 289 16.29 4.77 14.79
CA THR A 289 17.36 4.05 14.10
C THR A 289 17.57 4.56 12.67
N HIS A 290 18.78 4.37 12.14
CA HIS A 290 19.12 4.66 10.73
C HIS A 290 18.91 3.46 9.79
N LEU A 291 18.25 2.40 10.29
CA LEU A 291 17.98 1.18 9.54
C LEU A 291 17.04 1.46 8.38
N ALA A 292 17.26 0.75 7.26
CA ALA A 292 16.33 0.80 6.13
C ALA A 292 14.98 0.24 6.54
N VAL A 293 13.88 0.85 6.08
CA VAL A 293 12.49 0.45 6.42
C VAL A 293 12.25 -1.03 6.07
N LYS A 294 12.90 -1.53 5.02
CA LYS A 294 12.87 -2.93 4.63
C LYS A 294 13.43 -3.87 5.70
N ASN A 295 14.54 -3.49 6.33
CA ASN A 295 15.17 -4.31 7.36
C ASN A 295 14.30 -4.32 8.61
N ILE A 296 13.76 -3.15 8.99
CA ILE A 296 12.81 -3.00 10.09
C ILE A 296 11.58 -3.90 9.89
N ALA A 297 11.01 -3.94 8.68
CA ALA A 297 9.86 -4.82 8.41
C ALA A 297 10.22 -6.32 8.36
N ALA A 298 11.45 -6.67 7.97
CA ALA A 298 11.92 -8.05 8.04
C ALA A 298 12.06 -8.51 9.49
N GLU A 299 12.65 -7.66 10.32
CA GLU A 299 12.77 -7.86 11.77
C GLU A 299 11.38 -7.95 12.45
N TYR A 300 10.47 -7.05 12.09
CA TYR A 300 9.08 -7.10 12.51
C TYR A 300 8.42 -8.43 12.18
N THR A 301 8.63 -8.96 10.99
CA THR A 301 8.01 -10.22 10.56
C THR A 301 8.49 -11.38 11.44
N ILE A 302 9.77 -11.41 11.78
CA ILE A 302 10.34 -12.40 12.70
C ILE A 302 9.72 -12.25 14.08
N LEU A 303 9.73 -11.03 14.63
CA LEU A 303 9.19 -10.75 15.95
C LEU A 303 7.70 -11.07 16.05
N LYS A 304 6.91 -10.69 15.03
CA LYS A 304 5.49 -11.02 14.94
C LYS A 304 5.26 -12.52 15.01
N ASN A 305 6.03 -13.33 14.27
CA ASN A 305 5.90 -14.77 14.29
C ASN A 305 6.24 -15.38 15.66
N PHE A 306 7.23 -14.81 16.37
CA PHE A 306 7.55 -15.20 17.74
C PHE A 306 6.40 -14.86 18.70
N LEU A 307 5.86 -13.65 18.64
CA LEU A 307 4.77 -13.22 19.53
C LEU A 307 3.47 -14.00 19.27
N ILE A 308 3.18 -14.33 18.01
CA ILE A 308 2.05 -15.21 17.65
C ILE A 308 2.26 -16.61 18.23
N TRP A 309 3.47 -17.17 18.14
CA TRP A 309 3.75 -18.46 18.76
C TRP A 309 3.60 -18.42 20.28
N LEU A 310 4.11 -17.37 20.93
CA LEU A 310 4.03 -17.19 22.38
C LEU A 310 2.57 -17.15 22.88
N GLN A 311 1.68 -16.53 22.08
CA GLN A 311 0.26 -16.46 22.39
C GLN A 311 -0.41 -17.85 22.37
N GLN A 312 0.03 -18.76 21.49
CA GLN A 312 -0.52 -20.11 21.35
C GLN A 312 -0.02 -21.04 22.46
N GLU A 313 1.22 -20.84 22.91
CA GLU A 313 1.87 -21.76 23.83
C GLU A 313 1.37 -21.60 25.28
N LYS A 314 1.16 -20.36 25.76
CA LYS A 314 0.65 -20.10 27.13
C LYS A 314 -0.13 -18.78 27.31
N ALA A 315 -0.40 -18.04 26.23
CA ALA A 315 -0.97 -16.69 26.30
C ALA A 315 -0.27 -15.75 27.31
N ILE A 316 1.04 -15.92 27.50
CA ILE A 316 1.82 -15.15 28.46
C ILE A 316 2.30 -13.82 27.88
N SER A 317 2.46 -12.84 28.77
CA SER A 317 3.21 -11.62 28.47
C SER A 317 4.66 -11.97 28.16
N VAL A 318 5.22 -11.33 27.13
CA VAL A 318 6.63 -11.49 26.75
C VAL A 318 7.59 -11.05 27.85
N LYS A 319 7.13 -10.18 28.77
CA LYS A 319 7.89 -9.77 29.96
C LYS A 319 8.16 -10.93 30.92
N ASN A 320 7.29 -11.94 30.90
CA ASN A 320 7.33 -13.10 31.78
C ASN A 320 7.91 -14.34 31.08
N ALA A 321 8.44 -14.19 29.87
CA ALA A 321 9.09 -15.28 29.17
C ALA A 321 10.37 -15.70 29.92
N ASP A 322 10.47 -16.97 30.30
CA ASP A 322 11.64 -17.54 30.97
C ASP A 322 12.54 -18.29 29.98
N SER A 323 13.68 -18.79 30.47
CA SER A 323 14.64 -19.54 29.66
C SER A 323 14.03 -20.79 29.02
N ASN A 324 13.10 -21.47 29.69
CA ASN A 324 12.50 -22.71 29.20
C ASN A 324 11.58 -22.44 28.00
N ILE A 325 10.80 -21.35 28.06
CA ILE A 325 9.94 -20.91 26.95
C ILE A 325 10.78 -20.53 25.74
N MET A 326 11.87 -19.79 25.96
CA MET A 326 12.78 -19.38 24.88
C MET A 326 13.46 -20.58 24.23
N GLU A 327 13.95 -21.52 25.03
CA GLU A 327 14.54 -22.76 24.53
C GLU A 327 13.52 -23.57 23.71
N LYS A 328 12.27 -23.67 24.17
CA LYS A 328 11.21 -24.35 23.42
C LYS A 328 10.99 -23.70 22.04
N TYR A 329 10.99 -22.37 21.97
CA TYR A 329 10.85 -21.67 20.69
C TYR A 329 12.06 -21.91 19.76
N PHE A 330 13.28 -21.84 20.29
CA PHE A 330 14.48 -22.04 19.49
C PHE A 330 14.59 -23.47 18.97
N ARG A 331 14.18 -24.48 19.76
CA ARG A 331 14.05 -25.88 19.28
C ARG A 331 13.01 -26.02 18.17
N LEU A 332 11.88 -25.29 18.26
CA LEU A 332 10.89 -25.25 17.18
C LEU A 332 11.43 -24.59 15.90
N LEU A 333 12.23 -23.52 16.03
CA LEU A 333 12.88 -22.91 14.87
C LEU A 333 13.90 -23.87 14.24
N ASP A 334 14.63 -24.61 15.07
CA ASP A 334 15.60 -25.59 14.64
C ASP A 334 14.95 -26.76 13.88
N SER A 335 13.81 -27.27 14.39
CA SER A 335 13.07 -28.37 13.77
C SER A 335 12.49 -28.04 12.39
N LYS A 336 12.44 -26.75 12.00
CA LYS A 336 12.00 -26.32 10.66
C LYS A 336 13.08 -26.48 9.59
N ASN A 337 14.27 -27.00 9.95
CA ASN A 337 15.40 -27.23 9.06
C ASN A 337 15.77 -25.97 8.23
N ILE A 338 15.77 -24.82 8.89
CA ILE A 338 16.13 -23.55 8.29
C ILE A 338 17.66 -23.39 8.25
N LYS A 339 18.16 -22.72 7.21
CA LYS A 339 19.59 -22.40 7.07
C LYS A 339 20.12 -21.67 8.32
N GLU A 340 21.36 -21.96 8.70
CA GLU A 340 22.03 -21.48 9.91
C GLU A 340 22.02 -19.96 9.99
N GLY A 341 22.38 -19.27 8.91
CA GLY A 341 22.34 -17.81 8.87
C GLY A 341 20.92 -17.23 8.99
N THR A 342 19.91 -17.92 8.49
CA THR A 342 18.50 -17.51 8.70
C THR A 342 18.10 -17.68 10.15
N PHE A 343 18.50 -18.79 10.79
CA PHE A 343 18.28 -19.04 12.22
C PHE A 343 18.95 -17.95 13.07
N ASN A 344 20.22 -17.64 12.82
CA ASN A 344 20.97 -16.62 13.54
C ASN A 344 20.33 -15.23 13.39
N ASN A 345 19.88 -14.88 12.18
CA ASN A 345 19.15 -13.62 11.95
C ASN A 345 17.83 -13.56 12.73
N MET A 346 17.10 -14.68 12.83
CA MET A 346 15.87 -14.76 13.62
C MET A 346 16.16 -14.56 15.11
N LEU A 347 17.21 -15.22 15.62
CA LEU A 347 17.66 -15.10 17.00
C LEU A 347 18.08 -13.66 17.34
N GLN A 348 18.84 -13.00 16.46
CA GLN A 348 19.25 -11.60 16.65
C GLN A 348 18.06 -10.64 16.69
N ALA A 349 17.11 -10.79 15.76
CA ALA A 349 15.90 -9.97 15.74
C ALA A 349 15.09 -10.06 17.05
N ILE A 350 14.98 -11.26 17.63
CA ILE A 350 14.32 -11.47 18.92
C ILE A 350 15.16 -10.85 20.04
N THR A 351 16.48 -11.02 20.00
CA THR A 351 17.41 -10.48 20.99
C THR A 351 17.36 -8.95 21.03
N HIS A 352 17.38 -8.27 19.88
CA HIS A 352 17.24 -6.81 19.83
C HIS A 352 15.94 -6.31 20.47
N PHE A 353 14.83 -7.05 20.30
CA PHE A 353 13.58 -6.72 20.97
C PHE A 353 13.70 -6.85 22.50
N PHE A 354 14.28 -7.93 23.01
CA PHE A 354 14.52 -8.10 24.45
C PHE A 354 15.51 -7.06 25.00
N ASP A 355 16.56 -6.72 24.27
CA ASP A 355 17.49 -5.65 24.63
C ASP A 355 16.79 -4.30 24.73
N TYR A 356 15.90 -3.99 23.77
CA TYR A 356 15.05 -2.81 23.84
C TYR A 356 14.16 -2.83 25.09
N LEU A 357 13.51 -3.95 25.40
CA LEU A 357 12.70 -4.06 26.62
C LEU A 357 13.53 -3.85 27.89
N LYS A 358 14.77 -4.36 27.91
CA LYS A 358 15.70 -4.17 29.02
C LYS A 358 16.10 -2.71 29.19
N VAL A 359 16.47 -2.03 28.10
CA VAL A 359 16.84 -0.59 28.11
C VAL A 359 15.66 0.30 28.51
N GLN A 360 14.42 -0.15 28.30
CA GLN A 360 13.20 0.54 28.72
C GLN A 360 12.75 0.18 30.15
N ASP A 361 13.58 -0.54 30.91
CA ASP A 361 13.27 -1.04 32.27
C ASP A 361 11.99 -1.88 32.37
N ILE A 362 11.57 -2.49 31.25
CA ILE A 362 10.38 -3.34 31.18
C ILE A 362 10.70 -4.75 31.69
N ILE A 363 11.93 -5.20 31.47
CA ILE A 363 12.50 -6.45 32.00
C ILE A 363 13.85 -6.14 32.63
N GLN A 364 14.23 -6.91 33.66
CA GLN A 364 15.52 -6.73 34.34
C GLN A 364 16.68 -7.41 33.59
N LYS A 365 16.41 -8.57 32.97
CA LYS A 365 17.41 -9.34 32.23
C LYS A 365 16.78 -10.05 31.04
N VAL A 366 17.58 -10.26 29.99
CA VAL A 366 17.22 -11.12 28.87
C VAL A 366 17.14 -12.57 29.39
N PRO A 367 16.09 -13.35 29.05
CA PRO A 367 15.84 -14.65 29.66
C PRO A 367 16.73 -15.79 29.12
N TYR A 368 17.71 -15.50 28.27
CA TYR A 368 18.62 -16.46 27.66
C TYR A 368 19.96 -15.80 27.28
N HIS A 369 20.98 -16.62 27.02
CA HIS A 369 22.26 -16.18 26.46
C HIS A 369 22.30 -16.50 24.97
N VAL A 370 22.46 -15.47 24.14
CA VAL A 370 22.39 -15.60 22.68
C VAL A 370 23.48 -16.52 22.13
N GLU A 371 24.65 -16.51 22.76
CA GLU A 371 25.83 -17.27 22.35
C GLU A 371 25.62 -18.77 22.36
N TYR A 372 24.72 -19.28 23.23
CA TYR A 372 24.44 -20.71 23.35
C TYR A 372 23.62 -21.27 22.18
N TYR A 373 22.96 -20.41 21.41
CA TYR A 373 22.08 -20.82 20.31
C TYR A 373 22.64 -20.45 18.93
N LEU A 374 23.69 -19.63 18.85
CA LEU A 374 24.30 -19.26 17.58
C LEU A 374 24.85 -20.48 16.85
N LYS A 375 24.42 -20.66 15.60
CA LYS A 375 24.89 -21.74 14.75
C LYS A 375 26.07 -21.29 13.93
N LYS A 376 27.05 -22.18 13.75
CA LYS A 376 28.17 -21.95 12.84
C LYS A 376 27.66 -21.89 11.40
N GLU A 377 27.83 -20.75 10.75
CA GLU A 377 27.55 -20.61 9.32
C GLU A 377 28.69 -21.23 8.52
N ILE A 378 28.40 -22.34 7.83
CA ILE A 378 29.32 -22.90 6.84
C ILE A 378 28.91 -22.31 5.47
N TYR A 379 29.72 -21.38 4.97
CA TYR A 379 29.49 -20.79 3.66
C TYR A 379 29.72 -21.84 2.57
N THR A 380 28.64 -22.30 1.97
CA THR A 380 28.66 -23.15 0.78
C THR A 380 28.47 -22.28 -0.46
N HIS A 381 29.44 -22.31 -1.36
CA HIS A 381 29.30 -21.66 -2.66
C HIS A 381 28.26 -22.39 -3.49
N HIS A 382 27.13 -21.73 -3.74
CA HIS A 382 26.16 -22.19 -4.71
C HIS A 382 26.61 -21.66 -6.06
N ASN A 383 27.02 -22.53 -6.99
CA ASN A 383 27.28 -22.16 -8.38
C ASN A 383 26.00 -21.54 -8.96
N ARG A 384 25.97 -20.22 -9.05
CA ARG A 384 24.77 -19.42 -9.39
C ARG A 384 24.92 -18.68 -10.70
N SER A 385 26.05 -18.82 -11.35
CA SER A 385 26.28 -18.33 -12.70
C SER A 385 25.29 -19.01 -13.66
N VAL A 386 24.55 -18.20 -14.41
CA VAL A 386 23.66 -18.65 -15.48
C VAL A 386 24.50 -19.23 -16.62
N ASN A 387 24.14 -20.41 -17.11
CA ASN A 387 24.79 -21.05 -18.26
C ASN A 387 24.66 -20.17 -19.51
N GLU A 388 25.71 -20.16 -20.33
CA GLU A 388 25.79 -19.45 -21.60
C GLU A 388 24.66 -19.80 -22.56
N ASP A 389 24.37 -21.07 -22.75
CA ASP A 389 23.28 -21.52 -23.63
C ASP A 389 21.95 -20.88 -23.24
N VAL A 390 21.67 -20.84 -21.93
CA VAL A 390 20.42 -20.31 -21.38
C VAL A 390 20.31 -18.79 -21.56
N TYR A 391 21.36 -18.04 -21.22
CA TYR A 391 21.27 -16.58 -21.40
C TYR A 391 21.37 -16.18 -22.87
N MET A 392 22.05 -16.94 -23.73
CA MET A 392 22.06 -16.70 -25.17
C MET A 392 20.69 -16.97 -25.77
N GLU A 393 20.04 -18.07 -25.41
CA GLU A 393 18.64 -18.33 -25.78
C GLU A 393 17.72 -17.17 -25.35
N MET A 394 17.89 -16.69 -24.11
CA MET A 394 17.17 -15.53 -23.58
C MET A 394 17.39 -14.28 -24.45
N ILE A 395 18.62 -13.98 -24.86
CA ILE A 395 18.97 -12.84 -25.71
C ILE A 395 18.28 -12.97 -27.09
N HIS A 396 18.31 -14.15 -27.70
CA HIS A 396 17.66 -14.39 -29.00
C HIS A 396 16.14 -14.21 -28.95
N LYS A 397 15.50 -14.69 -27.88
CA LYS A 397 14.05 -14.58 -27.67
C LYS A 397 13.62 -13.25 -27.03
N LEU A 398 14.55 -12.41 -26.59
CA LEU A 398 14.29 -11.14 -25.90
C LEU A 398 13.39 -10.16 -26.68
N PRO A 399 13.42 -10.07 -28.03
CA PRO A 399 12.49 -9.25 -28.79
C PRO A 399 11.00 -9.63 -28.60
N LEU A 400 10.72 -10.85 -28.15
CA LEU A 400 9.35 -11.33 -27.85
C LEU A 400 8.86 -10.82 -26.48
N PHE A 401 9.74 -10.26 -25.66
CA PHE A 401 9.41 -9.74 -24.33
C PHE A 401 8.95 -8.27 -24.43
N PRO A 402 8.14 -7.78 -23.48
CA PRO A 402 7.78 -6.37 -23.44
C PRO A 402 9.02 -5.47 -23.30
N GLU A 403 8.96 -4.26 -23.86
CA GLU A 403 10.10 -3.34 -23.98
C GLU A 403 10.78 -3.05 -22.63
N LYS A 404 10.01 -2.77 -21.57
CA LYS A 404 10.56 -2.48 -20.22
C LYS A 404 11.37 -3.66 -19.64
N PRO A 405 10.81 -4.88 -19.46
CA PRO A 405 11.56 -6.07 -19.05
C PRO A 405 12.82 -6.33 -19.88
N ARG A 406 12.74 -6.21 -21.21
CA ARG A 406 13.89 -6.37 -22.10
C ARG A 406 15.03 -5.42 -21.73
N LEU A 407 14.74 -4.14 -21.59
CA LEU A 407 15.75 -3.14 -21.27
C LEU A 407 16.33 -3.37 -19.87
N VAL A 408 15.49 -3.67 -18.87
CA VAL A 408 15.98 -3.98 -17.52
C VAL A 408 16.89 -5.21 -17.55
N PHE A 409 16.51 -6.26 -18.27
CA PHE A 409 17.32 -7.47 -18.42
C PHE A 409 18.70 -7.18 -19.03
N LEU A 410 18.79 -6.34 -20.07
CA LEU A 410 20.06 -5.98 -20.68
C LEU A 410 21.04 -5.33 -19.68
N HIS A 411 20.54 -4.56 -18.70
CA HIS A 411 21.39 -4.01 -17.64
C HIS A 411 21.87 -5.07 -16.65
N LEU A 412 21.05 -6.09 -16.37
CA LEU A 412 21.44 -7.20 -15.51
C LEU A 412 22.51 -8.06 -16.18
N TRP A 413 22.29 -8.41 -17.43
CA TRP A 413 23.17 -9.27 -18.21
C TRP A 413 24.48 -8.57 -18.60
N ALA A 414 24.43 -7.36 -19.18
CA ALA A 414 25.62 -6.69 -19.68
C ALA A 414 26.46 -6.01 -18.59
N LEU A 415 25.83 -5.58 -17.49
CA LEU A 415 26.49 -4.74 -16.47
C LEU A 415 26.46 -5.33 -15.06
N GLY A 416 25.76 -6.46 -14.84
CA GLY A 416 25.72 -7.10 -13.52
C GLY A 416 25.11 -6.22 -12.43
N LEU A 417 24.31 -5.21 -12.79
CA LEU A 417 23.66 -4.31 -11.84
C LEU A 417 22.63 -5.07 -11.01
N ARG A 418 22.41 -4.65 -9.76
CA ARG A 418 21.30 -5.24 -8.98
C ARG A 418 19.99 -4.76 -9.58
N CYS A 419 19.01 -5.63 -9.69
CA CYS A 419 17.73 -5.26 -10.31
C CYS A 419 17.04 -4.06 -9.64
N ASN A 420 17.13 -3.91 -8.32
CA ASN A 420 16.59 -2.73 -7.65
C ASN A 420 17.30 -1.43 -8.09
N GLU A 421 18.60 -1.48 -8.36
CA GLU A 421 19.38 -0.35 -8.87
C GLU A 421 18.88 0.02 -10.27
N VAL A 422 18.68 -0.97 -11.16
CA VAL A 422 18.15 -0.74 -12.52
C VAL A 422 16.74 -0.16 -12.49
N CYS A 423 15.86 -0.72 -11.66
CA CYS A 423 14.47 -0.27 -11.48
C CYS A 423 14.33 1.18 -11.00
N THR A 424 15.40 1.77 -10.47
CA THR A 424 15.42 3.10 -9.85
C THR A 424 16.33 4.09 -10.57
N LEU A 425 16.86 3.73 -11.76
CA LEU A 425 17.64 4.62 -12.60
C LEU A 425 16.86 5.88 -12.98
N LYS A 426 17.57 7.00 -13.04
CA LYS A 426 17.04 8.33 -13.40
C LYS A 426 17.36 8.70 -14.85
N GLY A 427 16.58 9.60 -15.45
CA GLY A 427 16.74 10.01 -16.85
C GLY A 427 18.12 10.58 -17.18
N ASN A 428 18.78 11.19 -16.20
CA ASN A 428 20.16 11.70 -16.29
C ASN A 428 21.26 10.67 -15.99
N ALA A 429 20.93 9.40 -15.75
CA ALA A 429 21.91 8.40 -15.33
C ALA A 429 22.98 8.09 -16.39
N TYR A 430 22.70 8.36 -17.68
CA TYR A 430 23.56 7.98 -18.81
C TYR A 430 24.27 9.19 -19.40
N TYR A 431 25.60 9.11 -19.54
CA TYR A 431 26.42 10.21 -20.07
C TYR A 431 27.62 9.68 -20.88
N MET A 432 28.19 10.54 -21.71
CA MET A 432 29.46 10.28 -22.39
C MET A 432 30.59 10.98 -21.61
N GLN A 433 31.71 10.29 -21.45
CA GLN A 433 32.94 10.88 -20.92
C GLN A 433 34.06 10.57 -21.92
N GLY A 434 34.49 11.60 -22.66
CA GLY A 434 35.39 11.41 -23.80
C GLY A 434 34.74 10.52 -24.86
N ARG A 435 35.36 9.38 -25.17
CA ARG A 435 34.88 8.41 -26.16
C ARG A 435 34.01 7.29 -25.57
N ASP A 436 33.96 7.20 -24.25
CA ASP A 436 33.30 6.10 -23.56
C ASP A 436 31.92 6.51 -23.03
N ALA A 437 30.99 5.56 -23.07
CA ALA A 437 29.67 5.73 -22.49
C ALA A 437 29.67 5.21 -21.04
N TRP A 438 29.00 5.94 -20.15
CA TRP A 438 28.95 5.65 -18.72
C TRP A 438 27.53 5.69 -18.19
N ILE A 439 27.33 4.99 -17.07
CA ILE A 439 26.12 5.08 -16.26
C ILE A 439 26.48 5.38 -14.80
N GLN A 440 25.74 6.30 -14.18
CA GLN A 440 25.78 6.56 -12.75
C GLN A 440 24.58 5.91 -12.06
N VAL A 441 24.85 5.14 -11.01
CA VAL A 441 23.86 4.27 -10.36
C VAL A 441 23.90 4.50 -8.86
N TYR A 442 22.74 4.78 -8.25
CA TYR A 442 22.61 4.84 -6.79
C TYR A 442 22.37 3.45 -6.20
N GLN A 443 23.20 3.06 -5.23
CA GLN A 443 23.16 1.76 -4.58
C GLN A 443 22.44 1.87 -3.23
N TYR A 444 21.15 1.53 -3.17
CA TYR A 444 20.37 1.58 -1.91
C TYR A 444 20.92 0.70 -0.78
N LYS A 445 21.58 -0.42 -1.09
CA LYS A 445 22.19 -1.28 -0.07
C LYS A 445 23.41 -0.59 0.57
N MET A 446 24.22 0.07 -0.26
CA MET A 446 25.49 0.69 0.15
C MET A 446 25.31 2.17 0.53
N LYS A 447 24.16 2.76 0.20
CA LYS A 447 23.84 4.19 0.34
C LYS A 447 24.89 5.10 -0.34
N ASN A 448 25.40 4.66 -1.50
CA ASN A 448 26.42 5.39 -2.26
C ASN A 448 26.18 5.28 -3.78
N TYR A 449 26.80 6.15 -4.57
CA TYR A 449 26.81 6.09 -6.03
C TYR A 449 27.99 5.29 -6.54
N LYS A 450 27.77 4.58 -7.66
CA LYS A 450 28.85 4.04 -8.48
C LYS A 450 28.72 4.49 -9.93
N LYS A 451 29.84 4.53 -10.62
CA LYS A 451 29.93 4.84 -12.06
C LYS A 451 30.55 3.64 -12.75
N VAL A 452 29.88 3.12 -13.77
CA VAL A 452 30.40 1.99 -14.55
C VAL A 452 30.38 2.32 -16.04
N PRO A 453 31.42 1.92 -16.79
CA PRO A 453 31.39 2.04 -18.25
C PRO A 453 30.35 1.07 -18.82
N ILE A 454 29.69 1.48 -19.91
CA ILE A 454 28.65 0.71 -20.58
C ILE A 454 28.91 0.58 -22.07
N PRO A 455 28.43 -0.50 -22.73
CA PRO A 455 28.51 -0.60 -24.18
C PRO A 455 27.79 0.55 -24.88
N LEU A 456 28.43 1.12 -25.91
CA LEU A 456 27.87 2.23 -26.70
C LEU A 456 26.49 1.89 -27.29
N ALA A 457 26.27 0.62 -27.65
CA ALA A 457 24.98 0.14 -28.14
C ALA A 457 23.87 0.29 -27.08
N LEU A 458 24.16 -0.07 -25.81
CA LEU A 458 23.21 0.08 -24.71
C LEU A 458 22.93 1.56 -24.42
N TYR A 459 23.96 2.41 -24.43
CA TYR A 459 23.80 3.86 -24.29
C TYR A 459 22.85 4.43 -25.36
N LYS A 460 23.11 4.16 -26.64
CA LYS A 460 22.28 4.64 -27.75
C LYS A 460 20.84 4.15 -27.62
N LEU A 461 20.65 2.86 -27.31
CA LEU A 461 19.33 2.28 -27.07
C LEU A 461 18.57 3.00 -25.95
N MET A 462 19.24 3.27 -24.83
CA MET A 462 18.62 3.97 -23.70
C MET A 462 18.34 5.44 -23.99
N LYS A 463 19.19 6.14 -24.75
CA LYS A 463 18.90 7.52 -25.19
C LYS A 463 17.67 7.59 -26.10
N VAL A 464 17.48 6.61 -26.99
CA VAL A 464 16.25 6.49 -27.80
C VAL A 464 15.05 6.24 -26.92
N TYR A 465 15.14 5.28 -25.98
CA TYR A 465 14.05 4.96 -25.07
C TYR A 465 13.63 6.16 -24.20
N ILE A 466 14.60 6.87 -23.61
CA ILE A 466 14.36 8.07 -22.77
C ILE A 466 13.65 9.16 -23.57
N ARG A 467 14.12 9.45 -24.79
CA ARG A 467 13.52 10.45 -25.67
C ARG A 467 12.11 10.05 -26.11
N LYS A 468 11.92 8.80 -26.55
CA LYS A 468 10.62 8.26 -27.00
C LYS A 468 9.53 8.38 -25.94
N ASN A 469 9.90 8.23 -24.66
CA ASN A 469 8.95 8.27 -23.54
C ASN A 469 8.91 9.63 -22.81
N GLY A 470 9.62 10.65 -23.29
CA GLY A 470 9.61 12.00 -22.68
C GLY A 470 10.14 12.05 -21.25
N ILE A 471 11.03 11.13 -20.87
CA ILE A 471 11.50 10.99 -19.48
C ILE A 471 12.43 12.16 -19.11
N LEU A 472 12.08 12.89 -18.06
CA LEU A 472 12.86 14.03 -17.56
C LEU A 472 14.10 13.58 -16.75
N PRO A 473 15.12 14.45 -16.55
CA PRO A 473 16.36 14.12 -15.85
C PRO A 473 16.17 13.43 -14.50
N GLU A 474 15.27 13.95 -13.66
CA GLU A 474 15.02 13.46 -12.29
C GLU A 474 13.90 12.42 -12.21
N GLU A 475 13.28 12.06 -13.33
CA GLU A 475 12.27 11.01 -13.38
C GLU A 475 12.90 9.63 -13.46
N TYR A 476 12.17 8.63 -12.99
CA TYR A 476 12.60 7.25 -13.16
C TYR A 476 12.54 6.85 -14.64
N VAL A 477 13.61 6.22 -15.14
CA VAL A 477 13.67 5.71 -16.52
C VAL A 477 12.61 4.63 -16.73
N PHE A 478 12.50 3.72 -15.77
CA PHE A 478 11.47 2.70 -15.77
C PHE A 478 10.40 3.10 -14.76
N GLN A 479 9.26 3.59 -15.25
CA GLN A 479 8.13 3.98 -14.43
C GLN A 479 7.11 2.84 -14.28
N ASN A 480 6.47 2.77 -13.11
CA ASN A 480 5.26 1.98 -12.89
C ASN A 480 4.01 2.73 -13.41
N SER A 481 2.81 2.19 -13.19
CA SER A 481 1.55 2.80 -13.66
C SER A 481 1.17 4.11 -12.98
N THR A 482 1.82 4.46 -11.86
CA THR A 482 1.57 5.69 -11.09
C THR A 482 2.73 6.68 -11.21
N GLY A 483 3.61 6.53 -12.20
CA GLY A 483 4.80 7.39 -12.41
C GLY A 483 5.98 7.13 -11.45
N GLY A 484 5.81 6.27 -10.44
CA GLY A 484 6.88 5.90 -9.51
C GLY A 484 7.87 4.89 -10.12
N ALA A 485 8.91 4.53 -9.36
CA ALA A 485 9.90 3.55 -9.82
C ALA A 485 9.26 2.21 -10.20
N TYR A 486 9.83 1.56 -11.21
CA TYR A 486 9.40 0.24 -11.64
C TYR A 486 9.61 -0.79 -10.53
N LEU A 487 8.58 -1.59 -10.24
CA LEU A 487 8.62 -2.48 -9.08
C LEU A 487 9.39 -3.76 -9.41
N TYR A 488 10.32 -4.13 -8.52
CA TYR A 488 11.11 -5.37 -8.66
C TYR A 488 10.22 -6.60 -8.81
N GLY A 489 9.16 -6.69 -7.99
CA GLY A 489 8.23 -7.80 -8.02
C GLY A 489 7.51 -7.93 -9.36
N THR A 490 7.15 -6.80 -9.98
CA THR A 490 6.51 -6.77 -11.31
C THR A 490 7.47 -7.24 -12.38
N PHE A 491 8.71 -6.72 -12.40
CA PHE A 491 9.74 -7.18 -13.33
C PHE A 491 9.99 -8.68 -13.20
N ARG A 492 10.22 -9.18 -11.99
CA ARG A 492 10.50 -10.61 -11.75
C ARG A 492 9.34 -11.49 -12.24
N LYS A 493 8.09 -11.13 -11.93
CA LYS A 493 6.90 -11.85 -12.39
C LYS A 493 6.80 -11.87 -13.91
N GLN A 494 7.05 -10.73 -14.56
CA GLN A 494 7.05 -10.65 -16.03
C GLN A 494 8.14 -11.54 -16.62
N MET A 495 9.38 -11.45 -16.14
CA MET A 495 10.48 -12.30 -16.63
C MET A 495 10.14 -13.78 -16.48
N MET A 496 9.72 -14.25 -15.30
CA MET A 496 9.34 -15.67 -15.11
C MET A 496 8.24 -16.11 -16.08
N LYS A 497 7.16 -15.32 -16.21
CA LYS A 497 6.05 -15.61 -17.13
C LYS A 497 6.52 -15.77 -18.57
N TYR A 498 7.40 -14.90 -19.05
CA TYR A 498 7.86 -14.94 -20.44
C TYR A 498 8.95 -15.99 -20.67
N CYS A 499 9.77 -16.29 -19.65
CA CYS A 499 10.70 -17.43 -19.70
C CYS A 499 9.94 -18.74 -19.88
N GLU A 500 8.90 -18.94 -19.07
CA GLU A 500 8.00 -20.11 -19.16
C GLU A 500 7.28 -20.16 -20.50
N LYS A 501 6.64 -19.04 -20.91
CA LYS A 501 5.90 -18.96 -22.19
C LYS A 501 6.75 -19.32 -23.41
N TYR A 502 8.02 -18.93 -23.42
CA TYR A 502 8.91 -19.16 -24.55
C TYR A 502 9.88 -20.33 -24.34
N GLY A 503 9.68 -21.14 -23.30
CA GLY A 503 10.42 -22.38 -23.07
C GLY A 503 11.92 -22.19 -22.82
N ILE A 504 12.34 -21.10 -22.17
CA ILE A 504 13.77 -20.85 -21.91
C ILE A 504 14.35 -21.96 -21.02
N GLY A 505 15.52 -22.50 -21.38
CA GLY A 505 16.16 -23.61 -20.68
C GLY A 505 15.23 -24.82 -20.57
N ASP A 506 14.70 -25.24 -21.71
CA ASP A 506 13.74 -26.34 -21.85
C ASP A 506 12.46 -26.16 -21.01
N GLY A 507 12.08 -24.91 -20.74
CA GLY A 507 10.94 -24.54 -19.91
C GLY A 507 11.15 -24.73 -18.40
N THR A 508 12.33 -25.19 -17.98
CA THR A 508 12.66 -25.40 -16.56
C THR A 508 13.36 -24.19 -15.92
N TYR A 509 13.80 -23.23 -16.73
CA TYR A 509 14.60 -22.12 -16.24
C TYR A 509 13.84 -21.18 -15.32
N GLN A 510 14.32 -21.06 -14.08
CA GLN A 510 13.78 -20.16 -13.07
C GLN A 510 14.59 -18.87 -13.02
N PHE A 511 14.07 -17.82 -13.66
CA PHE A 511 14.74 -16.52 -13.70
C PHE A 511 15.02 -15.95 -12.31
N LYS A 512 16.31 -15.68 -12.04
CA LYS A 512 16.79 -14.98 -10.84
C LYS A 512 17.70 -13.84 -11.25
N SER A 513 17.24 -12.61 -11.02
CA SER A 513 17.96 -11.40 -11.46
C SER A 513 19.39 -11.28 -10.92
N HIS A 514 19.68 -11.85 -9.74
CA HIS A 514 21.01 -11.77 -9.12
C HIS A 514 22.00 -12.75 -9.74
N ASP A 515 21.53 -13.81 -10.38
CA ASP A 515 22.37 -14.86 -10.96
C ASP A 515 23.18 -14.31 -12.14
N TYR A 516 22.65 -13.33 -12.89
CA TYR A 516 23.39 -12.61 -13.94
C TYR A 516 24.55 -11.77 -13.40
N ARG A 517 24.47 -11.30 -12.16
CA ARG A 517 25.61 -10.64 -11.49
C ARG A 517 26.69 -11.65 -11.12
N HIS A 518 26.31 -12.87 -10.70
CA HIS A 518 27.25 -13.97 -10.54
C HIS A 518 27.93 -14.31 -11.86
N THR A 519 27.16 -14.49 -12.93
CA THR A 519 27.70 -14.74 -14.28
C THR A 519 28.73 -13.68 -14.68
N LEU A 520 28.42 -12.39 -14.53
CA LEU A 520 29.36 -11.33 -14.92
C LEU A 520 30.63 -11.32 -14.07
N ALA A 521 30.51 -11.49 -12.75
CA ALA A 521 31.65 -11.50 -11.85
C ALA A 521 32.58 -12.69 -12.15
N THR A 522 32.01 -13.88 -12.33
CA THR A 522 32.74 -15.08 -12.74
C THR A 522 33.44 -14.86 -14.08
N MET A 523 32.74 -14.32 -15.07
CA MET A 523 33.31 -14.04 -16.40
C MET A 523 34.48 -13.06 -16.34
N PHE A 524 34.37 -11.97 -15.59
CA PHE A 524 35.48 -11.02 -15.42
C PHE A 524 36.69 -11.67 -14.78
N TYR A 525 36.47 -12.42 -13.71
CA TYR A 525 37.55 -13.11 -13.00
C TYR A 525 38.21 -14.21 -13.85
N ASP A 526 37.43 -14.95 -14.63
CA ASP A 526 37.92 -15.99 -15.54
C ASP A 526 38.72 -15.40 -16.70
N ASN A 527 38.36 -14.20 -17.16
CA ASN A 527 39.10 -13.42 -18.16
C ASN A 527 40.33 -12.69 -17.59
N GLY A 528 40.74 -12.98 -16.35
CA GLY A 528 41.96 -12.44 -15.76
C GLY A 528 41.82 -11.08 -15.09
N THR A 529 40.59 -10.57 -14.92
CA THR A 529 40.37 -9.32 -14.18
C THR A 529 40.67 -9.53 -12.70
N SER A 530 41.41 -8.61 -12.08
CA SER A 530 41.72 -8.67 -10.65
C SER A 530 40.44 -8.63 -9.80
N ILE A 531 40.47 -9.28 -8.62
CA ILE A 531 39.32 -9.30 -7.72
C ILE A 531 38.94 -7.90 -7.22
N GLN A 532 39.94 -7.02 -7.05
CA GLN A 532 39.79 -5.61 -6.72
C GLN A 532 39.00 -4.87 -7.81
N SER A 533 39.36 -5.06 -9.07
CA SER A 533 38.65 -4.44 -10.19
C SER A 533 37.21 -4.93 -10.30
N VAL A 534 36.97 -6.23 -10.06
CA VAL A 534 35.60 -6.78 -10.03
C VAL A 534 34.81 -6.19 -8.85
N ARG A 535 35.41 -6.05 -7.66
CA ARG A 535 34.81 -5.42 -6.47
C ARG A 535 34.35 -3.98 -6.78
N ASP A 536 35.23 -3.18 -7.36
CA ASP A 536 34.97 -1.77 -7.67
C ASP A 536 33.87 -1.63 -8.73
N TYR A 537 33.93 -2.44 -9.80
CA TYR A 537 32.90 -2.47 -10.84
C TYR A 537 31.52 -2.85 -10.28
N LEU A 538 31.49 -3.88 -9.44
CA LEU A 538 30.26 -4.35 -8.80
C LEU A 538 29.77 -3.37 -7.74
N GLY A 539 30.64 -2.54 -7.16
CA GLY A 539 30.34 -1.62 -6.06
C GLY A 539 30.10 -2.38 -4.76
N HIS A 540 31.11 -3.13 -4.33
CA HIS A 540 31.20 -3.79 -3.03
C HIS A 540 32.19 -3.05 -2.13
N ASP A 541 31.92 -2.99 -0.82
CA ASP A 541 32.84 -2.33 0.13
C ASP A 541 34.09 -3.19 0.38
N PHE A 542 33.89 -4.50 0.52
CA PHE A 542 34.93 -5.46 0.90
C PHE A 542 35.12 -6.57 -0.15
N GLU A 543 36.33 -7.14 -0.22
CA GLU A 543 36.68 -8.16 -1.22
C GLU A 543 35.95 -9.49 -0.97
N GLU A 544 35.68 -9.83 0.29
CA GLU A 544 34.96 -11.03 0.72
C GLU A 544 33.56 -11.07 0.11
N MET A 545 32.94 -9.89 -0.09
CA MET A 545 31.66 -9.80 -0.79
C MET A 545 31.79 -10.25 -2.25
N THR A 546 32.92 -10.00 -2.90
CA THR A 546 33.16 -10.38 -4.30
C THR A 546 33.62 -11.83 -4.42
N GLN A 547 34.35 -12.35 -3.43
CA GLN A 547 34.75 -13.77 -3.37
C GLN A 547 33.53 -14.69 -3.47
N GLN A 548 32.39 -14.32 -2.87
CA GLN A 548 31.12 -15.04 -2.98
C GLN A 548 30.59 -15.24 -4.42
N TYR A 549 31.09 -14.48 -5.40
CA TYR A 549 30.65 -14.55 -6.79
C TYR A 549 31.63 -15.30 -7.71
N ILE A 550 32.77 -15.79 -7.21
CA ILE A 550 33.74 -16.52 -8.03
C ILE A 550 33.39 -18.01 -7.98
N ASP A 551 32.48 -18.43 -8.84
CA ASP A 551 31.87 -19.77 -8.79
C ASP A 551 32.81 -20.91 -9.23
N TYR A 552 34.06 -20.63 -9.63
CA TYR A 552 34.78 -21.49 -10.58
C TYR A 552 36.23 -21.88 -10.29
N MET A 553 36.60 -22.03 -9.01
CA MET A 553 37.92 -22.55 -8.65
C MET A 553 38.23 -23.95 -9.23
N PRO A 554 37.31 -24.94 -9.30
CA PRO A 554 37.67 -26.30 -9.73
C PRO A 554 38.15 -26.42 -11.19
N LYS A 555 37.49 -25.76 -12.16
CA LYS A 555 37.99 -25.79 -13.55
C LYS A 555 39.24 -24.94 -13.73
N LYS A 556 39.42 -23.85 -12.98
CA LYS A 556 40.65 -23.06 -13.02
C LYS A 556 41.82 -23.86 -12.47
N ILE A 557 41.62 -24.60 -11.36
CA ILE A 557 42.58 -25.59 -10.84
C ILE A 557 42.84 -26.67 -11.89
N SER A 558 41.80 -27.23 -12.52
CA SER A 558 41.98 -28.23 -13.58
C SER A 558 42.76 -27.68 -14.79
N LYS A 559 42.49 -26.46 -15.22
CA LYS A 559 43.20 -25.78 -16.31
C LYS A 559 44.64 -25.48 -15.92
N ALA A 560 44.88 -24.92 -14.74
CA ALA A 560 46.22 -24.67 -14.21
C ALA A 560 47.02 -25.97 -14.06
N ASN A 561 46.38 -27.06 -13.62
CA ASN A 561 47.00 -28.39 -13.57
C ASN A 561 47.37 -28.87 -14.97
N LYS A 562 46.49 -28.72 -15.97
CA LYS A 562 46.78 -29.07 -17.38
C LYS A 562 47.93 -28.22 -17.93
N GLU A 563 47.92 -26.91 -17.69
CA GLU A 563 48.98 -25.98 -18.11
C GLU A 563 50.31 -26.32 -17.45
N TYR A 564 50.31 -26.60 -16.13
CA TYR A 564 51.49 -27.03 -15.39
C TYR A 564 52.09 -28.31 -15.98
N LEU A 565 51.25 -29.33 -16.23
CA LEU A 565 51.66 -30.62 -16.80
C LEU A 565 52.05 -30.55 -18.28
N SER A 566 51.66 -29.49 -19.00
CA SER A 566 52.05 -29.29 -20.40
C SER A 566 53.45 -28.72 -20.59
N LYS A 567 54.09 -28.19 -19.53
CA LYS A 567 55.48 -27.72 -19.60
C LYS A 567 56.42 -28.93 -19.65
N GLU A 568 57.39 -28.94 -20.58
CA GLU A 568 58.29 -30.09 -20.78
C GLU A 568 59.02 -30.52 -19.50
N GLU A 569 59.45 -29.55 -18.69
CA GLU A 569 60.10 -29.74 -17.38
C GLU A 569 59.21 -30.46 -16.34
N ASN A 570 57.89 -30.39 -16.49
CA ASN A 570 56.90 -30.96 -15.57
C ASN A 570 56.12 -32.13 -16.18
N SER A 571 56.46 -32.50 -17.43
CA SER A 571 55.84 -33.62 -18.11
C SER A 571 56.33 -34.92 -17.49
N LEU A 572 55.40 -35.71 -16.94
CA LEU A 572 55.69 -37.03 -16.37
C LEU A 572 56.26 -38.02 -17.40
N ALA A 573 56.14 -37.72 -18.71
CA ALA A 573 56.69 -38.52 -19.80
C ALA A 573 58.14 -38.15 -20.17
N ALA A 574 58.68 -37.02 -19.70
CA ALA A 574 60.01 -36.54 -20.06
C ALA A 574 61.16 -37.48 -19.60
N GLY A 575 60.91 -38.35 -18.61
CA GLY A 575 61.86 -39.36 -18.13
C GLY A 575 61.77 -40.73 -18.82
N ILE A 576 60.82 -40.96 -19.72
CA ILE A 576 60.63 -42.28 -20.35
C ILE A 576 61.63 -42.43 -21.52
N LYS A 577 62.82 -42.95 -21.23
CA LYS A 577 63.74 -43.44 -22.28
C LYS A 577 63.01 -44.53 -23.08
N ARG A 578 62.78 -44.29 -24.37
CA ARG A 578 62.32 -45.32 -25.31
C ARG A 578 63.36 -46.46 -25.33
N CYS A 579 63.08 -47.58 -24.66
CA CYS A 579 63.78 -48.82 -24.92
C CYS A 579 63.54 -49.20 -26.39
N LYS A 580 64.59 -49.16 -27.22
CA LYS A 580 64.58 -49.78 -28.54
C LYS A 580 64.32 -51.28 -28.31
N ARG A 581 63.14 -51.75 -28.71
CA ARG A 581 62.86 -53.20 -28.79
C ARG A 581 63.91 -53.83 -29.71
N GLY A 582 64.59 -54.86 -29.19
CA GLY A 582 65.64 -55.61 -29.88
C GLY A 582 65.16 -56.21 -31.20
N LYS A 583 66.14 -56.40 -32.10
CA LYS A 583 66.03 -57.09 -33.38
C LYS A 583 65.55 -58.52 -33.22
#